data_AF-A0A8T0UJT4-F1
#
_entry.id   AF-A0A8T0UJT4-F1
#
_cell.length_a   1.000
_cell.length_b   1.000
_cell.length_c   1.000
_cell.angle_alpha   90.00
_cell.angle_beta   90.00
_cell.angle_gamma   90.00
#
_symmetry.space_group_name_H-M   'P 1'
#
loop_
_entity.id
_entity.type
_entity.pdbx_description
1 polymer ?
#
loop_
_entity_poly.entity_id
_entity_poly.type
_entity_poly.pdbx_seq_one_letter_code
_entity_poly.pdbx_strand_id
1 'polypeptide(L)'
;MGTSSGANFHQQPPSAQGMLPPRHGSRPSGPQTSLSLASSEQVGSPDMQEPGSNSDPGHDSATESASSRDTWPAEPNQSNGGTAAAGIVSKAVEKEKEVANGVSKLQVIRGPSSRVGGMLLREVARERVDLVAEKMKVMPEEHLEEIKNELRSILEGTGGSQHIEEFLYLQKLVQDRTDLTPSMLSLAHHVQLEILVAIKTGIQAFLHPSVTIPQGRLVEVFLYKRCRNIACQSALPAEDCRCNVCASRNGFCNLCMCVICNKFDFEVNTCRWIGCDFCSHWTHTDCAIHNGQIAMGQSVKSSIGHLEMLFRCRACQRTSELLGWVKDVFQQCAPGWDRDALLRELEFVCKIFRLSDDQKGRVLFRKCVDLIERLRNTPADSINSRVILQALQATERIQVDACRVLQFDVFYIFIL
;
A
#
# COMPACT_ATOMS: atom_id res chain seq x y z
N MET A 1 45.83 -30.60 -32.36
CA MET A 1 46.15 -29.33 -33.03
C MET A 1 45.06 -28.36 -32.58
N GLY A 2 45.31 -27.21 -31.95
CA GLY A 2 46.30 -26.18 -32.28
C GLY A 2 45.63 -25.19 -33.25
N THR A 3 45.47 -23.89 -32.97
CA THR A 3 46.20 -23.01 -32.05
C THR A 3 45.29 -22.05 -31.25
N SER A 4 45.88 -21.33 -30.28
CA SER A 4 45.24 -20.31 -29.44
C SER A 4 45.34 -18.89 -29.99
N SER A 5 44.49 -17.99 -29.51
CA SER A 5 44.85 -16.59 -29.23
C SER A 5 43.96 -16.04 -28.13
N GLY A 6 44.50 -15.15 -27.30
CA GLY A 6 43.78 -14.49 -26.21
C GLY A 6 44.42 -13.16 -25.87
N ALA A 7 43.65 -12.27 -25.23
CA ALA A 7 44.11 -11.00 -24.71
C ALA A 7 43.54 -10.81 -23.31
N ASN A 8 44.34 -10.28 -22.39
CA ASN A 8 44.00 -10.13 -20.98
C ASN A 8 44.55 -8.79 -20.49
N PHE A 9 43.71 -7.94 -19.91
CA PHE A 9 44.10 -6.62 -19.41
C PHE A 9 43.47 -6.34 -18.04
N HIS A 10 44.31 -6.21 -17.02
CA HIS A 10 43.94 -5.59 -15.76
C HIS A 10 43.91 -4.06 -15.88
N GLN A 11 42.91 -3.41 -15.29
CA GLN A 11 43.03 -2.06 -14.73
C GLN A 11 42.29 -1.99 -13.38
N GLN A 12 42.77 -1.14 -12.48
CA GLN A 12 42.30 -1.03 -11.09
C GLN A 12 41.21 0.06 -10.92
N PRO A 13 40.37 -0.02 -9.87
CA PRO A 13 39.31 0.97 -9.63
C PRO A 13 39.85 2.30 -9.03
N PRO A 14 39.30 3.47 -9.41
CA PRO A 14 39.66 4.75 -8.78
C PRO A 14 39.06 4.96 -7.38
N SER A 15 39.94 5.37 -6.47
CA SER A 15 39.73 5.85 -5.11
C SER A 15 38.58 6.84 -4.88
N ALA A 16 38.01 6.82 -3.67
CA ALA A 16 37.07 7.83 -3.18
C ALA A 16 37.74 9.11 -2.66
N GLN A 17 37.17 10.26 -3.02
CA GLN A 17 37.32 11.57 -2.37
C GLN A 17 35.96 12.29 -2.47
N GLY A 18 35.51 13.13 -1.53
CA GLY A 18 36.18 13.62 -0.32
C GLY A 18 36.01 15.13 -0.13
N MET A 19 34.78 15.66 -0.17
CA MET A 19 34.50 17.10 -0.15
C MET A 19 33.50 17.51 0.94
N LEU A 20 33.80 18.61 1.63
CA LEU A 20 33.00 19.23 2.69
C LEU A 20 32.25 20.47 2.16
N PRO A 21 31.03 20.78 2.65
CA PRO A 21 30.33 22.01 2.28
C PRO A 21 30.85 23.23 3.08
N PRO A 22 30.94 24.43 2.46
CA PRO A 22 31.34 25.66 3.14
C PRO A 22 30.23 26.25 4.04
N ARG A 23 30.60 27.23 4.89
CA ARG A 23 29.71 27.93 5.83
C ARG A 23 29.52 29.42 5.47
N HIS A 24 28.42 30.00 5.98
CA HIS A 24 28.09 31.43 6.08
C HIS A 24 27.75 32.16 4.75
N GLY A 25 26.84 33.14 4.73
CA GLY A 25 25.93 33.60 5.80
C GLY A 25 25.15 34.89 5.46
N SER A 26 24.49 35.45 6.49
CA SER A 26 23.96 36.83 6.61
C SER A 26 22.90 37.35 5.59
N ARG A 27 21.68 37.55 6.12
CA ARG A 27 20.62 38.49 5.65
C ARG A 27 21.05 39.95 5.95
N PRO A 28 20.46 40.99 5.33
CA PRO A 28 19.35 41.73 6.00
C PRO A 28 18.29 42.36 5.05
N SER A 29 17.21 42.94 5.63
CA SER A 29 16.34 44.09 5.18
C SER A 29 15.99 44.32 3.68
N GLY A 30 14.79 44.80 3.29
CA GLY A 30 13.72 45.50 4.03
C GLY A 30 12.42 45.70 3.18
N PRO A 31 11.42 46.52 3.64
CA PRO A 31 10.01 46.37 3.25
C PRO A 31 9.39 47.57 2.47
N GLN A 32 8.07 47.82 2.62
CA GLN A 32 7.17 48.78 1.91
C GLN A 32 6.66 48.23 0.54
N THR A 33 5.47 48.46 -0.04
CA THR A 33 4.17 49.16 0.24
C THR A 33 3.20 48.81 -0.94
N SER A 34 1.86 48.92 -0.95
CA SER A 34 0.74 49.02 0.04
C SER A 34 -0.62 49.09 -0.72
N LEU A 35 -1.78 49.15 -0.02
CA LEU A 35 -3.17 49.37 -0.53
C LEU A 35 -3.83 48.12 -1.20
N SER A 36 -5.09 47.69 -1.00
CA SER A 36 -6.42 48.34 -0.76
C SER A 36 -7.07 48.83 -2.07
N LEU A 37 -8.38 48.63 -2.38
CA LEU A 37 -9.62 48.41 -1.60
C LEU A 37 -10.67 47.52 -2.35
N ALA A 38 -11.65 46.94 -1.60
CA ALA A 38 -13.11 46.77 -1.87
C ALA A 38 -13.65 46.24 -3.24
N SER A 39 -14.90 45.77 -3.42
CA SER A 39 -16.06 45.51 -2.53
C SER A 39 -17.08 44.51 -3.15
N SER A 40 -18.18 44.24 -2.44
CA SER A 40 -19.50 43.77 -2.93
C SER A 40 -19.64 42.33 -3.48
N GLU A 41 -19.94 41.41 -2.56
CA GLU A 41 -21.25 40.72 -2.47
C GLU A 41 -22.17 40.65 -3.72
N GLN A 42 -22.61 39.43 -4.08
CA GLN A 42 -24.05 39.13 -4.07
C GLN A 42 -24.32 37.62 -3.83
N VAL A 43 -25.56 37.29 -3.44
CA VAL A 43 -26.01 35.96 -2.96
C VAL A 43 -26.67 35.16 -4.08
N GLY A 44 -26.47 33.83 -4.12
CA GLY A 44 -27.17 32.93 -5.04
C GLY A 44 -26.95 31.44 -4.75
N SER A 45 -27.98 30.78 -4.22
CA SER A 45 -28.12 29.32 -4.03
C SER A 45 -29.63 29.02 -3.91
N PRO A 46 -30.13 27.78 -4.06
CA PRO A 46 -29.43 26.49 -4.22
C PRO A 46 -29.59 25.96 -5.69
N ASP A 47 -29.66 24.69 -6.10
CA ASP A 47 -29.85 23.41 -5.36
C ASP A 47 -29.37 22.15 -6.13
N MET A 48 -29.58 20.98 -5.51
CA MET A 48 -29.28 19.60 -5.93
C MET A 48 -29.50 19.21 -7.40
N GLN A 49 -28.55 18.44 -7.95
CA GLN A 49 -28.83 17.20 -8.71
C GLN A 49 -27.59 16.30 -8.86
N GLU A 50 -27.69 15.02 -8.50
CA GLU A 50 -26.66 13.99 -8.75
C GLU A 50 -26.86 13.31 -10.12
N PRO A 51 -25.78 12.97 -10.85
CA PRO A 51 -25.80 11.99 -11.94
C PRO A 51 -25.04 10.70 -11.57
N GLY A 52 -25.72 9.56 -11.70
CA GLY A 52 -25.31 8.26 -11.21
C GLY A 52 -24.02 7.63 -11.78
N SER A 53 -23.54 6.62 -11.04
CA SER A 53 -22.40 5.78 -11.38
C SER A 53 -22.66 4.93 -12.63
N ASN A 54 -21.83 5.11 -13.67
CA ASN A 54 -21.58 4.08 -14.67
C ASN A 54 -20.30 3.32 -14.28
N SER A 55 -20.36 1.99 -14.24
CA SER A 55 -19.19 1.11 -14.07
C SER A 55 -18.77 0.59 -15.43
N ASP A 56 -17.51 0.77 -15.80
CA ASP A 56 -16.93 0.30 -17.06
C ASP A 56 -15.88 -0.79 -16.76
N PRO A 57 -15.90 -1.97 -17.40
CA PRO A 57 -15.09 -3.12 -16.97
C PRO A 57 -13.78 -3.29 -17.75
N GLY A 58 -12.74 -3.74 -17.04
CA GLY A 58 -11.60 -4.44 -17.63
C GLY A 58 -10.32 -3.62 -17.82
N HIS A 59 -9.41 -3.69 -16.86
CA HIS A 59 -7.98 -3.51 -17.13
C HIS A 59 -7.11 -4.29 -16.13
N ASP A 60 -7.30 -5.62 -16.08
CA ASP A 60 -6.57 -6.54 -15.19
C ASP A 60 -5.06 -6.44 -15.41
N SER A 61 -4.42 -5.64 -14.56
CA SER A 61 -3.02 -5.26 -14.68
C SER A 61 -2.21 -6.04 -13.65
N ALA A 62 -1.04 -6.58 -14.03
CA ALA A 62 -0.23 -7.43 -13.14
C ALA A 62 0.15 -6.76 -11.79
N THR A 63 0.12 -5.44 -11.74
CA THR A 63 0.24 -4.61 -10.53
C THR A 63 -0.87 -4.83 -9.50
N GLU A 64 -2.08 -5.24 -9.90
CA GLU A 64 -3.17 -5.48 -8.96
C GLU A 64 -3.04 -6.86 -8.30
N SER A 65 -2.74 -7.91 -9.08
CA SER A 65 -2.51 -9.29 -8.57
C SER A 65 -1.31 -9.42 -7.63
N ALA A 66 -0.34 -8.50 -7.72
CA ALA A 66 0.82 -8.42 -6.84
C ALA A 66 0.60 -7.49 -5.62
N SER A 67 -0.50 -6.74 -5.58
CA SER A 67 -0.82 -5.79 -4.52
C SER A 67 -1.25 -6.52 -3.24
N SER A 68 -1.36 -5.78 -2.14
CA SER A 68 -2.15 -6.25 -0.99
C SER A 68 -3.35 -5.34 -0.71
N ARG A 69 -3.84 -4.64 -1.74
CA ARG A 69 -5.23 -4.15 -1.80
C ARG A 69 -6.20 -5.31 -1.61
N ASP A 70 -7.43 -4.96 -1.25
CA ASP A 70 -8.52 -5.92 -1.12
C ASP A 70 -9.09 -6.32 -2.49
N THR A 71 -9.08 -7.61 -2.81
CA THR A 71 -10.15 -8.21 -3.62
C THR A 71 -11.43 -8.41 -2.78
N TRP A 72 -11.33 -8.38 -1.45
CA TRP A 72 -12.39 -8.79 -0.52
C TRP A 72 -12.55 -7.85 0.69
N PRO A 73 -13.78 -7.65 1.23
CA PRO A 73 -13.99 -6.84 2.44
C PRO A 73 -13.20 -7.38 3.65
N ALA A 74 -12.37 -6.53 4.24
CA ALA A 74 -11.58 -6.88 5.43
C ALA A 74 -12.42 -6.81 6.71
N GLU A 75 -12.30 -7.81 7.60
CA GLU A 75 -12.91 -7.75 8.93
C GLU A 75 -12.33 -6.62 9.81
N PRO A 76 -13.15 -6.03 10.71
CA PRO A 76 -12.71 -4.93 11.57
C PRO A 76 -11.70 -5.43 12.62
N ASN A 77 -10.46 -4.93 12.54
CA ASN A 77 -9.43 -5.18 13.55
C ASN A 77 -9.91 -4.78 14.95
N GLN A 78 -9.89 -5.72 15.89
CA GLN A 78 -10.24 -5.46 17.29
C GLN A 78 -9.31 -4.41 17.90
N SER A 79 -9.89 -3.30 18.37
CA SER A 79 -9.16 -2.25 19.08
C SER A 79 -9.32 -2.42 20.59
N ASN A 80 -8.23 -2.72 21.28
CA ASN A 80 -8.24 -2.92 22.73
C ASN A 80 -8.36 -1.58 23.50
N GLY A 81 -9.32 -1.53 24.42
CA GLY A 81 -9.22 -0.72 25.65
C GLY A 81 -9.95 0.64 25.64
N GLY A 82 -11.15 0.67 26.23
CA GLY A 82 -11.88 1.90 26.56
C GLY A 82 -13.15 1.59 27.38
N THR A 83 -13.08 1.74 28.71
CA THR A 83 -14.13 1.28 29.63
C THR A 83 -15.28 2.28 29.83
N ALA A 84 -16.52 1.78 29.75
CA ALA A 84 -17.68 2.31 30.47
C ALA A 84 -18.62 1.14 30.83
N ALA A 85 -19.36 1.23 31.94
CA ALA A 85 -20.09 0.09 32.50
C ALA A 85 -21.58 0.39 32.70
N ALA A 86 -22.43 -0.57 32.32
CA ALA A 86 -23.78 -0.77 32.82
C ALA A 86 -24.12 -2.26 32.69
N GLY A 87 -24.66 -2.88 33.73
CA GLY A 87 -25.06 -4.30 33.71
C GLY A 87 -26.49 -4.48 34.17
N ILE A 88 -27.07 -5.66 33.96
CA ILE A 88 -28.31 -6.15 34.57
C ILE A 88 -28.28 -7.69 34.65
N VAL A 89 -29.13 -8.26 35.52
CA VAL A 89 -28.94 -9.58 36.14
C VAL A 89 -29.45 -10.78 35.32
N SER A 90 -28.63 -11.83 35.36
CA SER A 90 -28.87 -13.27 35.19
C SER A 90 -30.29 -13.82 34.99
N LYS A 91 -30.36 -14.85 34.13
CA LYS A 91 -30.95 -16.15 34.53
C LYS A 91 -30.34 -17.32 33.77
N ALA A 92 -30.02 -18.40 34.47
CA ALA A 92 -29.58 -19.66 33.90
C ALA A 92 -30.71 -20.71 33.98
N VAL A 93 -30.76 -21.60 32.99
CA VAL A 93 -31.50 -22.87 33.04
C VAL A 93 -30.63 -23.91 32.33
N GLU A 94 -30.20 -24.94 33.06
CA GLU A 94 -29.52 -26.09 32.48
C GLU A 94 -30.53 -27.01 31.79
N LYS A 95 -30.16 -27.60 30.65
CA LYS A 95 -30.75 -28.86 30.20
C LYS A 95 -29.83 -29.59 29.24
N GLU A 96 -29.18 -30.64 29.73
CA GLU A 96 -28.55 -31.62 28.84
C GLU A 96 -29.59 -32.31 27.97
N LYS A 97 -29.26 -32.48 26.68
CA LYS A 97 -29.61 -33.70 25.95
C LYS A 97 -28.68 -33.92 24.76
N GLU A 98 -27.84 -34.93 24.90
CA GLU A 98 -27.08 -35.54 23.81
C GLU A 98 -28.01 -36.17 22.78
N VAL A 99 -27.90 -35.77 21.49
CA VAL A 99 -28.14 -36.64 20.31
C VAL A 99 -27.28 -36.15 19.14
N ALA A 100 -26.54 -37.09 18.58
CA ALA A 100 -25.89 -37.20 17.26
C ALA A 100 -26.02 -36.09 16.17
N ASN A 101 -24.85 -35.86 15.54
CA ASN A 101 -24.63 -35.71 14.09
C ASN A 101 -25.19 -34.47 13.36
N GLY A 102 -24.33 -33.45 13.21
CA GLY A 102 -24.57 -32.23 12.42
C GLY A 102 -23.59 -32.01 11.25
N VAL A 103 -22.80 -33.00 10.83
CA VAL A 103 -21.83 -32.84 9.71
C VAL A 103 -22.53 -33.08 8.38
N SER A 104 -23.20 -32.06 7.84
CA SER A 104 -23.72 -32.08 6.48
C SER A 104 -24.01 -30.69 5.90
N LYS A 105 -23.62 -30.54 4.63
CA LYS A 105 -23.99 -29.50 3.65
C LYS A 105 -22.99 -28.38 3.34
N LEU A 106 -21.74 -28.77 3.08
CA LEU A 106 -20.80 -27.99 2.26
C LEU A 106 -20.16 -28.90 1.18
N GLN A 107 -21.01 -29.41 0.29
CA GLN A 107 -20.67 -30.14 -0.94
C GLN A 107 -21.70 -29.78 -2.03
N VAL A 108 -21.33 -30.04 -3.29
CA VAL A 108 -22.05 -29.68 -4.53
C VAL A 108 -21.82 -28.23 -5.01
N ILE A 109 -20.60 -28.01 -5.52
CA ILE A 109 -20.46 -27.85 -6.98
C ILE A 109 -19.59 -29.02 -7.47
N ARG A 110 -19.98 -29.68 -8.57
CA ARG A 110 -19.20 -30.74 -9.21
C ARG A 110 -18.58 -30.22 -10.50
N GLY A 111 -17.29 -29.89 -10.46
CA GLY A 111 -16.43 -29.92 -11.65
C GLY A 111 -16.05 -31.38 -11.98
N PRO A 112 -15.89 -31.75 -13.26
CA PRO A 112 -15.64 -33.14 -13.65
C PRO A 112 -14.16 -33.53 -13.53
N SER A 113 -13.72 -33.95 -12.34
CA SER A 113 -12.60 -34.88 -12.20
C SER A 113 -12.57 -35.59 -10.84
N SER A 114 -12.93 -36.87 -10.84
CA SER A 114 -12.49 -37.79 -9.78
C SER A 114 -11.02 -38.12 -9.99
N ARG A 115 -10.11 -37.23 -9.54
CA ARG A 115 -8.66 -37.42 -9.67
C ARG A 115 -8.15 -38.57 -8.79
N VAL A 116 -8.26 -39.80 -9.28
CA VAL A 116 -7.60 -40.97 -8.69
C VAL A 116 -6.09 -40.74 -8.75
N GLY A 117 -5.48 -40.41 -7.62
CA GLY A 117 -4.06 -40.04 -7.50
C GLY A 117 -3.75 -38.54 -7.42
N GLY A 118 -4.75 -37.66 -7.48
CA GLY A 118 -4.54 -36.21 -7.37
C GLY A 118 -4.14 -35.74 -5.97
N MET A 119 -3.63 -34.50 -5.90
CA MET A 119 -3.56 -33.71 -4.66
C MET A 119 -4.61 -32.60 -4.70
N LEU A 120 -5.22 -32.28 -3.56
CA LEU A 120 -6.21 -31.20 -3.44
C LEU A 120 -5.59 -30.00 -2.71
N LEU A 121 -5.97 -28.77 -3.07
CA LEU A 121 -5.50 -27.56 -2.38
C LEU A 121 -5.73 -27.59 -0.85
N ARG A 122 -6.85 -28.18 -0.39
CA ARG A 122 -7.13 -28.39 1.04
C ARG A 122 -6.14 -29.37 1.72
N GLU A 123 -5.59 -30.35 1.00
CA GLU A 123 -4.53 -31.22 1.54
C GLU A 123 -3.24 -30.42 1.77
N VAL A 124 -2.86 -29.55 0.82
CA VAL A 124 -1.66 -28.70 0.95
C VAL A 124 -1.73 -27.80 2.18
N ALA A 125 -2.91 -27.23 2.45
CA ALA A 125 -3.15 -26.37 3.62
C ALA A 125 -3.20 -27.16 4.94
N ARG A 126 -3.81 -28.35 4.95
CA ARG A 126 -4.06 -29.15 6.16
C ARG A 126 -2.89 -30.05 6.57
N GLU A 127 -2.31 -30.77 5.62
CA GLU A 127 -1.46 -31.92 5.91
C GLU A 127 0.00 -31.53 6.18
N ARG A 128 0.67 -32.36 6.99
CA ARG A 128 2.06 -32.13 7.43
C ARG A 128 2.99 -31.83 6.25
N VAL A 129 3.97 -30.96 6.50
CA VAL A 129 4.87 -30.48 5.44
C VAL A 129 5.56 -31.62 4.70
N ASP A 130 6.08 -32.60 5.42
CA ASP A 130 6.81 -33.76 4.89
C ASP A 130 5.97 -34.68 4.00
N LEU A 131 4.74 -34.99 4.42
CA LEU A 131 3.81 -35.84 3.65
C LEU A 131 3.41 -35.21 2.31
N VAL A 132 3.14 -33.90 2.32
CA VAL A 132 2.80 -33.14 1.10
C VAL A 132 4.03 -32.99 0.20
N ALA A 133 5.22 -32.76 0.77
CA ALA A 133 6.45 -32.60 0.01
C ALA A 133 6.82 -33.86 -0.79
N GLU A 134 6.79 -35.04 -0.16
CA GLU A 134 7.06 -36.31 -0.87
C GLU A 134 5.96 -36.67 -1.87
N LYS A 135 4.69 -36.29 -1.64
CA LYS A 135 3.61 -36.46 -2.64
C LYS A 135 3.81 -35.52 -3.85
N MET A 136 4.17 -34.25 -3.65
CA MET A 136 4.43 -33.31 -4.76
C MET A 136 5.67 -33.70 -5.59
N LYS A 137 6.73 -34.17 -4.94
CA LYS A 137 8.01 -34.56 -5.54
C LYS A 137 7.93 -35.66 -6.62
N VAL A 138 6.81 -36.39 -6.67
CA VAL A 138 6.53 -37.42 -7.70
C VAL A 138 5.34 -37.06 -8.61
N MET A 139 4.76 -35.86 -8.47
CA MET A 139 3.71 -35.37 -9.37
C MET A 139 4.32 -34.70 -10.62
N PRO A 140 3.63 -34.75 -11.77
CA PRO A 140 4.00 -33.94 -12.93
C PRO A 140 3.82 -32.44 -12.63
N GLU A 141 4.73 -31.61 -13.15
CA GLU A 141 4.69 -30.13 -12.98
C GLU A 141 3.34 -29.53 -13.38
N GLU A 142 2.73 -30.05 -14.45
CA GLU A 142 1.39 -29.67 -14.92
C GLU A 142 0.33 -29.79 -13.82
N HIS A 143 0.39 -30.84 -12.99
CA HIS A 143 -0.53 -31.04 -11.87
C HIS A 143 -0.23 -30.13 -10.66
N LEU A 144 1.02 -29.66 -10.52
CA LEU A 144 1.41 -28.69 -9.50
C LEU A 144 0.92 -27.29 -9.87
N GLU A 145 1.08 -26.90 -11.14
CA GLU A 145 0.58 -25.63 -11.64
C GLU A 145 -0.96 -25.60 -11.71
N GLU A 146 -1.65 -26.72 -11.91
CA GLU A 146 -3.12 -26.80 -11.75
C GLU A 146 -3.58 -26.42 -10.34
N ILE A 147 -2.86 -26.84 -9.28
CA ILE A 147 -3.19 -26.46 -7.89
C ILE A 147 -2.89 -24.98 -7.64
N LYS A 148 -1.85 -24.42 -8.28
CA LYS A 148 -1.58 -22.97 -8.28
C LYS A 148 -2.68 -22.19 -9.00
N ASN A 149 -3.22 -22.71 -10.10
CA ASN A 149 -4.38 -22.14 -10.81
C ASN A 149 -5.65 -22.17 -9.94
N GLU A 150 -5.94 -23.27 -9.25
CA GLU A 150 -7.08 -23.40 -8.30
C GLU A 150 -7.03 -22.27 -7.26
N LEU A 151 -5.88 -22.08 -6.60
CA LEU A 151 -5.71 -21.03 -5.60
C LEU A 151 -5.73 -19.61 -6.20
N ARG A 152 -5.17 -19.40 -7.41
CA ARG A 152 -5.24 -18.09 -8.08
C ARG A 152 -6.68 -17.68 -8.35
N SER A 153 -7.55 -18.56 -8.85
CA SER A 153 -8.97 -18.25 -9.07
C SER A 153 -9.75 -18.00 -7.76
N ILE A 154 -9.42 -18.71 -6.68
CA ILE A 154 -9.96 -18.43 -5.34
C ILE A 154 -9.58 -17.01 -4.86
N LEU A 155 -8.32 -16.61 -5.05
CA LEU A 155 -7.81 -15.29 -4.64
C LEU A 155 -8.25 -14.12 -5.55
N GLU A 156 -8.55 -14.40 -6.82
CA GLU A 156 -9.09 -13.46 -7.82
C GLU A 156 -10.50 -13.00 -7.46
N GLY A 157 -11.34 -13.92 -7.00
CA GLY A 157 -12.65 -13.60 -6.43
C GLY A 157 -13.82 -13.44 -7.39
N THR A 158 -13.59 -13.71 -8.68
CA THR A 158 -14.62 -13.85 -9.72
C THR A 158 -15.76 -14.83 -9.34
N GLY A 159 -15.49 -15.84 -8.50
CA GLY A 159 -16.47 -16.81 -8.00
C GLY A 159 -17.37 -16.36 -6.84
N GLY A 160 -17.32 -15.09 -6.41
CA GLY A 160 -18.22 -14.55 -5.38
C GLY A 160 -18.03 -15.18 -3.99
N SER A 161 -19.11 -15.26 -3.18
CA SER A 161 -19.00 -15.60 -1.74
C SER A 161 -18.35 -16.96 -1.47
N GLN A 162 -18.51 -17.94 -2.38
CA GLN A 162 -17.90 -19.26 -2.23
C GLN A 162 -16.37 -19.20 -2.27
N HIS A 163 -15.78 -18.29 -3.07
CA HIS A 163 -14.34 -18.09 -3.10
C HIS A 163 -13.86 -17.35 -1.83
N ILE A 164 -14.66 -16.44 -1.26
CA ILE A 164 -14.39 -15.81 0.05
C ILE A 164 -14.37 -16.87 1.16
N GLU A 165 -15.44 -17.65 1.27
CA GLU A 165 -15.61 -18.69 2.28
C GLU A 165 -14.48 -19.74 2.19
N GLU A 166 -14.10 -20.14 0.98
CA GLU A 166 -13.00 -21.09 0.78
C GLU A 166 -11.63 -20.48 1.09
N PHE A 167 -11.36 -19.25 0.68
CA PHE A 167 -10.10 -18.58 1.03
C PHE A 167 -9.93 -18.46 2.54
N LEU A 168 -10.98 -18.01 3.25
CA LEU A 168 -10.98 -17.91 4.72
C LEU A 168 -10.81 -19.28 5.39
N TYR A 169 -11.41 -20.34 4.83
CA TYR A 169 -11.23 -21.71 5.30
C TYR A 169 -9.78 -22.19 5.13
N LEU A 170 -9.19 -22.02 3.94
CA LEU A 170 -7.79 -22.36 3.66
C LEU A 170 -6.82 -21.56 4.54
N GLN A 171 -7.07 -20.26 4.71
CA GLN A 171 -6.26 -19.38 5.55
C GLN A 171 -6.32 -19.81 7.02
N LYS A 172 -7.51 -20.17 7.52
CA LYS A 172 -7.65 -20.75 8.87
C LYS A 172 -6.89 -22.07 9.01
N LEU A 173 -6.99 -22.98 8.03
CA LEU A 173 -6.22 -24.22 8.06
C LEU A 173 -4.71 -23.97 8.18
N VAL A 174 -4.16 -22.97 7.49
CA VAL A 174 -2.73 -22.62 7.56
C VAL A 174 -2.38 -21.88 8.87
N GLN A 175 -3.32 -21.18 9.50
CA GLN A 175 -3.14 -20.51 10.79
C GLN A 175 -3.17 -21.48 11.99
N ASP A 176 -4.05 -22.48 11.97
CA ASP A 176 -4.20 -23.48 13.05
C ASP A 176 -3.01 -24.49 13.13
N ARG A 177 -2.06 -24.42 12.18
CA ARG A 177 -0.92 -25.36 12.03
C ARG A 177 0.27 -25.00 12.93
N THR A 178 0.62 -25.90 13.85
CA THR A 178 1.77 -25.75 14.75
C THR A 178 3.09 -26.34 14.21
N ASP A 179 3.04 -27.20 13.18
CA ASP A 179 4.22 -27.82 12.58
C ASP A 179 4.99 -26.91 11.61
N LEU A 180 4.41 -25.78 11.19
CA LEU A 180 4.98 -24.80 10.24
C LEU A 180 6.11 -23.95 10.84
N THR A 181 7.08 -24.65 11.41
CA THR A 181 8.32 -24.18 12.01
C THR A 181 9.39 -23.88 10.95
N PRO A 182 10.43 -23.09 11.25
CA PRO A 182 11.47 -22.75 10.27
C PRO A 182 12.19 -23.99 9.69
N SER A 183 12.39 -25.02 10.51
CA SER A 183 12.97 -26.30 10.08
C SER A 183 12.05 -27.07 9.15
N MET A 184 10.76 -27.22 9.48
CA MET A 184 9.83 -27.95 8.60
C MET A 184 9.60 -27.21 7.27
N LEU A 185 9.45 -25.89 7.30
CA LEU A 185 9.30 -25.07 6.08
C LEU A 185 10.54 -25.15 5.16
N SER A 186 11.73 -25.43 5.70
CA SER A 186 12.95 -25.67 4.90
C SER A 186 12.97 -27.04 4.19
N LEU A 187 12.08 -27.96 4.60
CA LEU A 187 11.87 -29.27 3.98
C LEU A 187 10.64 -29.31 3.04
N ALA A 188 9.90 -28.21 2.94
CA ALA A 188 8.73 -28.11 2.06
C ALA A 188 9.11 -28.23 0.57
N HIS A 189 8.20 -28.76 -0.25
CA HIS A 189 8.31 -28.61 -1.69
C HIS A 189 8.20 -27.12 -2.07
N HIS A 190 8.85 -26.69 -3.15
CA HIS A 190 8.89 -25.25 -3.50
C HIS A 190 7.47 -24.71 -3.81
N VAL A 191 6.71 -25.40 -4.67
CA VAL A 191 5.30 -25.08 -4.97
C VAL A 191 4.40 -25.15 -3.72
N GLN A 192 4.63 -26.10 -2.81
CA GLN A 192 3.90 -26.15 -1.53
C GLN A 192 4.13 -24.87 -0.72
N LEU A 193 5.36 -24.37 -0.70
CA LEU A 193 5.72 -23.17 0.04
C LEU A 193 5.18 -21.90 -0.63
N GLU A 194 5.13 -21.84 -1.97
CA GLU A 194 4.40 -20.81 -2.73
C GLU A 194 2.92 -20.77 -2.32
N ILE A 195 2.25 -21.92 -2.33
CA ILE A 195 0.84 -22.08 -1.93
C ILE A 195 0.62 -21.66 -0.47
N LEU A 196 1.45 -22.11 0.46
CA LEU A 196 1.34 -21.76 1.89
C LEU A 196 1.59 -20.26 2.13
N VAL A 197 2.51 -19.62 1.40
CA VAL A 197 2.73 -18.17 1.47
C VAL A 197 1.53 -17.42 0.88
N ALA A 198 1.04 -17.80 -0.31
CA ALA A 198 -0.10 -17.15 -0.95
C ALA A 198 -1.38 -17.23 -0.10
N ILE A 199 -1.69 -18.41 0.46
CA ILE A 199 -2.81 -18.58 1.41
C ILE A 199 -2.62 -17.67 2.63
N LYS A 200 -1.43 -17.65 3.22
CA LYS A 200 -1.16 -16.86 4.44
C LYS A 200 -1.21 -15.35 4.20
N THR A 201 -0.75 -14.86 3.04
CA THR A 201 -0.63 -13.42 2.75
C THR A 201 -1.79 -12.83 1.97
N GLY A 202 -2.59 -13.67 1.27
CA GLY A 202 -3.66 -13.25 0.35
C GLY A 202 -3.17 -12.67 -0.98
N ILE A 203 -1.93 -12.98 -1.41
CA ILE A 203 -1.28 -12.32 -2.56
C ILE A 203 -1.06 -13.35 -3.67
N GLN A 204 -1.63 -13.10 -4.86
CA GLN A 204 -1.59 -14.03 -5.99
C GLN A 204 -0.22 -14.13 -6.65
N ALA A 205 0.58 -13.05 -6.63
CA ALA A 205 1.88 -13.03 -7.31
C ALA A 205 2.91 -14.05 -6.81
N PHE A 206 2.72 -14.64 -5.62
CA PHE A 206 3.50 -15.81 -5.16
C PHE A 206 3.21 -17.10 -5.97
N LEU A 207 2.19 -17.11 -6.81
CA LEU A 207 1.72 -18.23 -7.63
C LEU A 207 1.88 -17.96 -9.14
N HIS A 208 2.52 -16.85 -9.52
CA HIS A 208 2.60 -16.43 -10.92
C HIS A 208 3.80 -17.09 -11.63
N PRO A 209 3.64 -17.72 -12.82
CA PRO A 209 4.71 -18.51 -13.46
C PRO A 209 6.01 -17.75 -13.75
N SER A 210 5.99 -16.42 -13.92
CA SER A 210 7.22 -15.62 -14.11
C SER A 210 7.92 -15.21 -12.80
N VAL A 211 7.34 -15.49 -11.64
CA VAL A 211 7.80 -15.00 -10.33
C VAL A 211 8.53 -16.11 -9.56
N THR A 212 9.81 -16.32 -9.88
CA THR A 212 10.63 -17.32 -9.17
C THR A 212 11.26 -16.73 -7.90
N ILE A 213 10.72 -17.08 -6.73
CA ILE A 213 11.25 -16.62 -5.43
C ILE A 213 12.05 -17.76 -4.77
N PRO A 214 13.31 -17.52 -4.33
CA PRO A 214 14.11 -18.54 -3.64
C PRO A 214 13.42 -19.08 -2.39
N GLN A 215 13.48 -20.40 -2.15
CA GLN A 215 12.79 -21.07 -1.04
C GLN A 215 13.03 -20.38 0.32
N GLY A 216 14.28 -20.04 0.65
CA GLY A 216 14.62 -19.33 1.89
C GLY A 216 13.92 -17.96 2.04
N ARG A 217 13.69 -17.24 0.94
CA ARG A 217 12.95 -15.97 0.92
C ARG A 217 11.46 -16.20 1.17
N LEU A 218 10.87 -17.25 0.59
CA LEU A 218 9.50 -17.66 0.90
C LEU A 218 9.34 -18.07 2.38
N VAL A 219 10.30 -18.81 2.96
CA VAL A 219 10.30 -19.14 4.40
C VAL A 219 10.36 -17.88 5.27
N GLU A 220 11.22 -16.90 4.93
CA GLU A 220 11.30 -15.64 5.66
C GLU A 220 10.01 -14.80 5.55
N VAL A 221 9.34 -14.77 4.40
CA VAL A 221 8.03 -14.11 4.23
C VAL A 221 6.96 -14.83 5.06
N PHE A 222 6.89 -16.17 5.01
CA PHE A 222 5.95 -16.97 5.80
C PHE A 222 6.13 -16.74 7.31
N LEU A 223 7.37 -16.58 7.77
CA LEU A 223 7.75 -16.31 9.16
C LEU A 223 7.73 -14.82 9.52
N TYR A 224 7.22 -13.94 8.67
CA TYR A 224 7.13 -12.49 8.88
C TYR A 224 8.49 -11.77 9.09
N LYS A 225 9.60 -12.39 8.70
CA LYS A 225 10.96 -11.84 8.76
C LYS A 225 11.35 -11.04 7.51
N ARG A 226 10.55 -11.12 6.45
CA ARG A 226 10.73 -10.37 5.20
C ARG A 226 9.41 -9.81 4.70
N CYS A 227 9.48 -8.66 4.04
CA CYS A 227 8.34 -7.99 3.43
C CYS A 227 7.64 -8.89 2.41
N ARG A 228 6.30 -8.99 2.52
CA ARG A 228 5.44 -9.73 1.58
C ARG A 228 5.22 -9.01 0.23
N ASN A 229 5.70 -7.78 0.06
CA ASN A 229 5.80 -7.14 -1.26
C ASN A 229 7.06 -7.66 -1.97
N ILE A 230 6.85 -8.33 -3.10
CA ILE A 230 7.86 -9.06 -3.89
C ILE A 230 8.86 -8.10 -4.57
N ALA A 231 8.50 -6.84 -4.82
CA ALA A 231 9.42 -5.80 -5.27
C ALA A 231 10.28 -5.25 -4.11
N CYS A 232 9.67 -5.02 -2.93
CA CYS A 232 10.32 -4.42 -1.77
C CYS A 232 11.35 -5.34 -1.10
N GLN A 233 11.02 -6.63 -0.91
CA GLN A 233 11.87 -7.70 -0.34
C GLN A 233 12.62 -7.41 0.98
N SER A 234 12.37 -6.30 1.65
CA SER A 234 13.16 -5.85 2.81
C SER A 234 13.04 -6.81 3.99
N ALA A 235 14.14 -7.03 4.70
CA ALA A 235 14.10 -7.70 6.01
C ALA A 235 13.27 -6.86 6.99
N LEU A 236 12.64 -7.51 7.97
CA LEU A 236 11.71 -6.86 8.91
C LEU A 236 12.19 -6.94 10.36
N PRO A 237 12.17 -5.83 11.13
CA PRO A 237 11.86 -4.46 10.73
C PRO A 237 12.80 -3.90 9.64
N ALA A 238 12.27 -3.10 8.72
CA ALA A 238 13.09 -2.49 7.67
C ALA A 238 13.88 -1.29 8.24
N GLU A 239 15.09 -1.09 7.74
CA GLU A 239 16.04 -0.06 8.23
C GLU A 239 16.31 -0.16 9.76
N ASP A 240 16.27 -1.37 10.32
CA ASP A 240 16.39 -1.65 11.76
C ASP A 240 15.41 -0.82 12.64
N CYS A 241 14.25 -0.44 12.09
CA CYS A 241 13.32 0.48 12.73
C CYS A 241 12.77 -0.06 14.06
N ARG A 242 13.14 0.62 15.17
CA ARG A 242 12.83 0.20 16.55
C ARG A 242 11.54 0.79 17.12
N CYS A 243 10.64 1.33 16.29
CA CYS A 243 9.38 1.91 16.77
C CYS A 243 8.40 0.79 17.19
N ASN A 244 7.48 1.11 18.10
CA ASN A 244 6.50 0.11 18.59
C ASN A 244 5.65 -0.50 17.45
N VAL A 245 5.29 0.28 16.43
CA VAL A 245 4.52 -0.22 15.27
C VAL A 245 5.29 -1.27 14.47
N CYS A 246 6.60 -1.08 14.27
CA CYS A 246 7.45 -2.05 13.56
C CYS A 246 7.79 -3.27 14.42
N ALA A 247 8.00 -3.06 15.73
CA ALA A 247 8.32 -4.14 16.66
C ALA A 247 7.12 -5.04 17.02
N SER A 248 5.90 -4.50 17.03
CA SER A 248 4.69 -5.23 17.49
C SER A 248 3.82 -5.79 16.37
N ARG A 249 4.09 -5.49 15.09
CA ARG A 249 3.25 -5.93 13.96
C ARG A 249 4.01 -6.89 13.04
N ASN A 250 3.72 -8.18 13.23
CA ASN A 250 4.18 -9.25 12.36
C ASN A 250 3.95 -8.92 10.87
N GLY A 251 5.03 -8.88 10.08
CA GLY A 251 4.97 -8.70 8.63
C GLY A 251 4.82 -7.25 8.15
N PHE A 252 4.73 -6.27 9.05
CA PHE A 252 4.61 -4.86 8.69
C PHE A 252 5.96 -4.31 8.18
N CYS A 253 5.94 -3.66 7.00
CA CYS A 253 7.11 -3.01 6.41
C CYS A 253 6.91 -1.49 6.34
N ASN A 254 7.64 -0.75 7.17
CA ASN A 254 7.59 0.72 7.21
C ASN A 254 7.93 1.42 5.88
N LEU A 255 8.63 0.75 4.95
CA LEU A 255 9.01 1.31 3.66
C LEU A 255 7.89 1.33 2.61
N CYS A 256 6.91 0.41 2.69
CA CYS A 256 5.88 0.29 1.65
C CYS A 256 4.47 0.00 2.16
N MET A 257 4.24 -0.19 3.46
CA MET A 257 2.92 -0.49 4.02
C MET A 257 2.32 0.68 4.80
N CYS A 258 1.03 0.92 4.58
CA CYS A 258 0.24 1.90 5.30
C CYS A 258 0.11 1.54 6.79
N VAL A 259 0.50 2.45 7.69
CA VAL A 259 0.43 2.27 9.16
C VAL A 259 -0.98 2.08 9.73
N ILE A 260 -2.03 2.29 8.93
CA ILE A 260 -3.41 2.01 9.31
C ILE A 260 -3.79 0.57 8.94
N CYS A 261 -3.78 0.22 7.65
CA CYS A 261 -4.32 -1.06 7.17
C CYS A 261 -3.29 -2.18 6.95
N ASN A 262 -1.98 -1.92 7.12
CA ASN A 262 -0.87 -2.85 6.84
C ASN A 262 -0.81 -3.34 5.38
N LYS A 263 -1.40 -2.57 4.45
CA LYS A 263 -1.43 -2.88 3.01
C LYS A 263 -0.44 -2.01 2.25
N PHE A 264 0.07 -2.55 1.14
CA PHE A 264 0.88 -1.87 0.15
C PHE A 264 0.21 -1.96 -1.22
N ASP A 265 0.67 -1.13 -2.14
CA ASP A 265 0.41 -1.18 -3.57
C ASP A 265 1.67 -0.70 -4.33
N PHE A 266 1.54 -0.41 -5.63
CA PHE A 266 2.64 0.04 -6.50
C PHE A 266 2.45 1.47 -7.00
N GLU A 267 1.57 2.27 -6.39
CA GLU A 267 1.51 3.68 -6.76
C GLU A 267 2.73 4.40 -6.19
N VAL A 268 3.48 5.02 -7.08
CA VAL A 268 4.70 5.76 -6.77
C VAL A 268 4.51 7.21 -7.21
N ASN A 269 5.32 8.12 -6.66
CA ASN A 269 5.33 9.51 -7.09
C ASN A 269 3.93 10.17 -7.02
N THR A 270 3.20 9.96 -5.91
CA THR A 270 1.75 10.21 -5.78
C THR A 270 1.39 10.88 -4.44
N CYS A 271 0.36 11.74 -4.44
CA CYS A 271 -0.35 12.28 -3.27
C CYS A 271 -1.37 11.29 -2.68
N ARG A 272 -1.55 10.08 -3.25
CA ARG A 272 -2.31 8.98 -2.62
C ARG A 272 -1.59 8.40 -1.39
N TRP A 273 -0.30 8.69 -1.22
CA TRP A 273 0.51 8.34 -0.07
C TRP A 273 0.99 9.59 0.67
N ILE A 274 0.99 9.54 2.01
CA ILE A 274 1.51 10.59 2.89
C ILE A 274 2.64 9.99 3.75
N GLY A 275 3.84 10.52 3.58
CA GLY A 275 4.97 10.26 4.47
C GLY A 275 4.93 11.13 5.72
N CYS A 276 5.65 10.73 6.77
CA CYS A 276 5.82 11.55 7.96
C CYS A 276 7.27 12.08 8.07
N ASP A 277 7.43 13.40 8.05
CA ASP A 277 8.69 14.18 8.21
C ASP A 277 9.62 13.65 9.33
N PHE A 278 9.03 12.98 10.32
CA PHE A 278 9.61 12.71 11.62
C PHE A 278 10.00 11.24 11.87
N CYS A 279 9.50 10.30 11.05
CA CYS A 279 9.80 8.88 11.21
C CYS A 279 9.68 8.05 9.93
N SER A 280 9.53 8.68 8.76
CA SER A 280 9.50 8.00 7.44
C SER A 280 8.46 6.87 7.32
N HIS A 281 7.40 6.91 8.12
CA HIS A 281 6.29 5.96 8.03
C HIS A 281 5.19 6.49 7.10
N TRP A 282 4.66 5.60 6.27
CA TRP A 282 3.72 5.92 5.21
C TRP A 282 2.27 5.56 5.56
N THR A 283 1.34 6.32 4.98
CA THR A 283 -0.11 6.12 5.14
C THR A 283 -0.82 6.42 3.83
N HIS A 284 -1.80 5.61 3.41
CA HIS A 284 -2.68 6.01 2.31
C HIS A 284 -3.49 7.25 2.73
N THR A 285 -3.65 8.21 1.83
CA THR A 285 -4.43 9.44 2.04
C THR A 285 -5.88 9.14 2.44
N ASP A 286 -6.55 8.21 1.75
CA ASP A 286 -7.92 7.80 2.09
C ASP A 286 -8.01 7.16 3.50
N CYS A 287 -7.01 6.33 3.88
CA CYS A 287 -6.96 5.78 5.24
C CYS A 287 -6.75 6.89 6.29
N ALA A 288 -5.88 7.86 6.03
CA ALA A 288 -5.60 8.98 6.91
C ALA A 288 -6.84 9.87 7.11
N ILE A 289 -7.59 10.14 6.04
CA ILE A 289 -8.87 10.88 6.09
C ILE A 289 -9.90 10.09 6.91
N HIS A 290 -10.16 8.82 6.58
CA HIS A 290 -11.16 7.98 7.28
C HIS A 290 -10.86 7.81 8.77
N ASN A 291 -9.59 7.91 9.19
CA ASN A 291 -9.18 7.76 10.59
C ASN A 291 -8.96 9.11 11.31
N GLY A 292 -9.43 10.23 10.73
CA GLY A 292 -9.32 11.56 11.34
C GLY A 292 -7.87 12.03 11.55
N GLN A 293 -6.93 11.50 10.77
CA GLN A 293 -5.50 11.83 10.88
C GLN A 293 -5.14 13.11 10.12
N ILE A 294 -6.00 13.57 9.21
CA ILE A 294 -5.86 14.83 8.48
C ILE A 294 -6.86 15.83 9.07
N ALA A 295 -6.37 16.95 9.60
CA ALA A 295 -7.20 17.98 10.24
C ALA A 295 -6.49 19.34 10.31
N MET A 296 -7.25 20.41 10.57
CA MET A 296 -6.68 21.71 10.94
C MET A 296 -5.92 21.62 12.27
N GLY A 297 -4.78 22.29 12.37
CA GLY A 297 -4.04 22.44 13.63
C GLY A 297 -3.01 23.56 13.59
N GLN A 298 -2.47 23.94 14.75
CA GLN A 298 -1.41 24.94 14.85
C GLN A 298 -0.06 24.32 14.47
N SER A 299 0.71 25.03 13.63
CA SER A 299 2.04 24.57 13.22
C SER A 299 3.05 24.66 14.36
N VAL A 300 3.86 23.62 14.54
CA VAL A 300 5.01 23.66 15.47
C VAL A 300 6.10 24.63 14.97
N LYS A 301 6.07 25.00 13.68
CA LYS A 301 7.03 25.90 13.02
C LYS A 301 6.59 27.37 13.02
N SER A 302 5.33 27.69 13.32
CA SER A 302 4.82 29.07 13.25
C SER A 302 4.72 29.73 14.64
N SER A 303 5.57 30.74 14.89
CA SER A 303 5.49 31.55 16.12
C SER A 303 4.30 32.51 16.16
N ILE A 304 3.58 32.62 15.04
CA ILE A 304 2.27 33.27 14.91
C ILE A 304 1.30 32.12 14.64
N GLY A 305 0.32 31.92 15.53
CA GLY A 305 -0.53 30.72 15.60
C GLY A 305 -1.55 30.52 14.47
N HIS A 306 -1.09 30.59 13.23
CA HIS A 306 -1.86 30.21 12.05
C HIS A 306 -2.22 28.72 12.13
N LEU A 307 -3.47 28.42 11.76
CA LEU A 307 -3.91 27.07 11.50
C LEU A 307 -3.41 26.64 10.11
N GLU A 308 -2.98 25.40 10.00
CA GLU A 308 -2.53 24.73 8.77
C GLU A 308 -3.20 23.35 8.69
N MET A 309 -3.31 22.78 7.48
CA MET A 309 -3.71 21.37 7.31
C MET A 309 -2.56 20.45 7.73
N LEU A 310 -2.78 19.65 8.76
CA LEU A 310 -1.76 18.76 9.34
C LEU A 310 -2.15 17.29 9.24
N PHE A 311 -1.15 16.43 9.00
CA PHE A 311 -1.27 14.97 9.11
C PHE A 311 -0.62 14.46 10.41
N ARG A 312 -1.41 13.84 11.30
CA ARG A 312 -0.94 13.20 12.53
C ARG A 312 -0.56 11.74 12.27
N CYS A 313 0.74 11.44 12.26
CA CYS A 313 1.23 10.07 12.00
C CYS A 313 0.80 9.07 13.08
N ARG A 314 0.15 7.96 12.70
CA ARG A 314 -0.26 6.89 13.64
C ARG A 314 0.93 6.27 14.42
N ALA A 315 2.13 6.26 13.85
CA ALA A 315 3.30 5.60 14.43
C ALA A 315 4.05 6.44 15.48
N CYS A 316 4.24 7.75 15.26
CA CYS A 316 4.96 8.62 16.18
C CYS A 316 4.15 9.78 16.78
N GLN A 317 2.85 9.90 16.44
CA GLN A 317 1.88 10.89 16.93
C GLN A 317 2.21 12.37 16.67
N ARG A 318 3.38 12.68 16.08
CA ARG A 318 3.77 14.00 15.57
C ARG A 318 2.98 14.35 14.30
N THR A 319 2.84 15.66 14.07
CA THR A 319 2.10 16.25 12.95
C THR A 319 3.04 16.76 11.87
N SER A 320 2.81 16.31 10.64
CA SER A 320 3.53 16.76 9.42
C SER A 320 2.64 17.74 8.65
N GLU A 321 3.22 18.66 7.89
CA GLU A 321 2.52 19.78 7.22
C GLU A 321 2.17 19.42 5.78
N LEU A 322 0.89 19.55 5.38
CA LEU A 322 0.38 18.95 4.14
C LEU A 322 0.52 19.82 2.89
N LEU A 323 0.62 21.13 3.01
CA LEU A 323 0.82 22.04 1.88
C LEU A 323 2.24 21.92 1.33
N GLY A 324 3.25 21.87 2.22
CA GLY A 324 4.62 21.53 1.90
C GLY A 324 4.74 20.13 1.30
N TRP A 325 4.11 19.12 1.92
CA TRP A 325 4.08 17.76 1.38
C TRP A 325 3.56 17.70 -0.07
N VAL A 326 2.37 18.25 -0.33
CA VAL A 326 1.78 18.26 -1.68
C VAL A 326 2.62 19.08 -2.66
N LYS A 327 3.16 20.23 -2.24
CA LYS A 327 4.09 21.03 -3.07
C LYS A 327 5.30 20.20 -3.49
N ASP A 328 5.93 19.51 -2.56
CA ASP A 328 7.19 18.79 -2.81
C ASP A 328 6.94 17.56 -3.69
N VAL A 329 5.83 16.83 -3.49
CA VAL A 329 5.37 15.79 -4.42
C VAL A 329 5.13 16.37 -5.81
N PHE A 330 4.39 17.47 -5.97
CA PHE A 330 4.16 18.07 -7.29
C PHE A 330 5.46 18.58 -7.94
N GLN A 331 6.41 19.14 -7.17
CA GLN A 331 7.69 19.62 -7.70
C GLN A 331 8.58 18.48 -8.21
N GLN A 332 8.58 17.32 -7.53
CA GLN A 332 9.41 16.17 -7.91
C GLN A 332 8.74 15.27 -8.97
N CYS A 333 7.43 15.07 -8.89
CA CYS A 333 6.72 13.99 -9.58
C CYS A 333 5.97 14.43 -10.85
N ALA A 334 5.32 15.61 -10.80
CA ALA A 334 4.48 16.09 -11.90
C ALA A 334 5.18 16.29 -13.27
N PRO A 335 6.52 16.49 -13.38
CA PRO A 335 7.20 16.46 -14.66
C PRO A 335 7.10 15.12 -15.41
N GLY A 336 6.81 14.02 -14.69
CA GLY A 336 6.65 12.67 -15.24
C GLY A 336 5.20 12.15 -15.30
N TRP A 337 4.20 12.94 -14.89
CA TRP A 337 2.79 12.56 -14.98
C TRP A 337 2.19 12.89 -16.35
N ASP A 338 1.37 11.97 -16.86
CA ASP A 338 0.41 12.23 -17.93
C ASP A 338 -0.83 13.00 -17.39
N ARG A 339 -1.79 13.28 -18.29
CA ARG A 339 -3.04 14.00 -18.00
C ARG A 339 -3.91 13.30 -16.95
N ASP A 340 -3.99 11.98 -17.00
CA ASP A 340 -4.94 11.21 -16.20
C ASP A 340 -4.33 10.85 -14.84
N ALA A 341 -3.02 10.61 -14.77
CA ALA A 341 -2.26 10.63 -13.52
C ALA A 341 -2.43 11.97 -12.80
N LEU A 342 -2.16 13.09 -13.47
CA LEU A 342 -2.33 14.42 -12.89
C LEU A 342 -3.77 14.71 -12.43
N LEU A 343 -4.79 14.24 -13.16
CA LEU A 343 -6.19 14.32 -12.71
C LEU A 343 -6.41 13.57 -11.39
N ARG A 344 -5.94 12.32 -11.28
CA ARG A 344 -6.02 11.52 -10.03
C ARG A 344 -5.30 12.23 -8.87
N GLU A 345 -4.13 12.81 -9.12
CA GLU A 345 -3.36 13.50 -8.09
C GLU A 345 -4.03 14.81 -7.62
N LEU A 346 -4.60 15.59 -8.54
CA LEU A 346 -5.39 16.77 -8.18
C LEU A 346 -6.64 16.39 -7.37
N GLU A 347 -7.27 15.24 -7.66
CA GLU A 347 -8.39 14.72 -6.86
C GLU A 347 -7.94 14.34 -5.44
N PHE A 348 -6.73 13.81 -5.25
CA PHE A 348 -6.16 13.60 -3.91
C PHE A 348 -5.85 14.91 -3.17
N VAL A 349 -5.35 15.95 -3.85
CA VAL A 349 -5.20 17.29 -3.24
C VAL A 349 -6.58 17.86 -2.85
N CYS A 350 -7.60 17.71 -3.71
CA CYS A 350 -8.97 18.10 -3.40
C CYS A 350 -9.55 17.32 -2.20
N LYS A 351 -9.25 16.02 -2.04
CA LYS A 351 -9.63 15.24 -0.84
C LYS A 351 -8.97 15.79 0.42
N ILE A 352 -7.67 16.09 0.38
CA ILE A 352 -6.89 16.58 1.54
C ILE A 352 -7.39 17.96 2.00
N PHE A 353 -7.56 18.91 1.08
CA PHE A 353 -7.85 20.31 1.43
C PHE A 353 -9.33 20.68 1.47
N ARG A 354 -10.25 19.72 1.27
CA ARG A 354 -11.72 19.93 1.29
C ARG A 354 -12.23 20.64 2.54
N LEU A 355 -11.60 20.38 3.69
CA LEU A 355 -11.98 20.91 5.01
C LEU A 355 -10.95 21.91 5.55
N SER A 356 -10.23 22.61 4.67
CA SER A 356 -9.23 23.61 5.07
C SER A 356 -9.88 24.93 5.52
N ASP A 357 -9.64 25.30 6.78
CA ASP A 357 -9.94 26.63 7.32
C ASP A 357 -8.80 27.64 7.14
N ASP A 358 -7.64 27.22 6.63
CA ASP A 358 -6.55 28.12 6.29
C ASP A 358 -6.71 28.72 4.89
N GLN A 359 -6.14 29.91 4.68
CA GLN A 359 -6.32 30.63 3.43
C GLN A 359 -5.55 30.02 2.26
N LYS A 360 -4.43 29.32 2.50
CA LYS A 360 -3.61 28.71 1.45
C LYS A 360 -4.26 27.43 0.94
N GLY A 361 -4.71 26.56 1.85
CA GLY A 361 -5.45 25.35 1.53
C GLY A 361 -6.76 25.64 0.80
N ARG A 362 -7.54 26.66 1.22
CA ARG A 362 -8.73 27.12 0.45
C ARG A 362 -8.43 27.68 -0.93
N VAL A 363 -7.24 28.25 -1.15
CA VAL A 363 -6.82 28.71 -2.49
C VAL A 363 -6.36 27.52 -3.34
N LEU A 364 -5.60 26.59 -2.78
CA LEU A 364 -5.16 25.37 -3.46
C LEU A 364 -6.36 24.50 -3.86
N PHE A 365 -7.28 24.21 -2.92
CA PHE A 365 -8.49 23.41 -3.17
C PHE A 365 -9.27 23.94 -4.38
N ARG A 366 -9.62 25.24 -4.39
CA ARG A 366 -10.35 25.85 -5.51
C ARG A 366 -9.57 25.78 -6.81
N LYS A 367 -8.26 26.09 -6.79
CA LYS A 367 -7.40 25.95 -7.98
C LYS A 367 -7.34 24.52 -8.52
N CYS A 368 -7.36 23.51 -7.66
CA CYS A 368 -7.40 22.11 -8.10
C CYS A 368 -8.75 21.74 -8.71
N VAL A 369 -9.89 22.21 -8.17
CA VAL A 369 -11.22 22.03 -8.78
C VAL A 369 -11.30 22.71 -10.15
N ASP A 370 -10.99 24.01 -10.22
CA ASP A 370 -10.88 24.80 -11.47
C ASP A 370 -10.06 24.09 -12.56
N LEU A 371 -8.96 23.44 -12.14
CA LEU A 371 -8.01 22.78 -13.02
C LEU A 371 -8.50 21.41 -13.47
N ILE A 372 -9.13 20.62 -12.59
CA ILE A 372 -9.77 19.34 -12.93
C ILE A 372 -10.86 19.56 -13.99
N GLU A 373 -11.72 20.57 -13.81
CA GLU A 373 -12.77 20.90 -14.78
C GLU A 373 -12.18 21.28 -16.15
N ARG A 374 -11.16 22.15 -16.18
CA ARG A 374 -10.45 22.52 -17.41
C ARG A 374 -9.83 21.30 -18.07
N LEU A 375 -9.11 20.45 -17.33
CA LEU A 375 -8.43 19.27 -17.87
C LEU A 375 -9.40 18.24 -18.46
N ARG A 376 -10.54 18.01 -17.80
CA ARG A 376 -11.61 17.13 -18.31
C ARG A 376 -12.23 17.68 -19.60
N ASN A 377 -12.48 18.99 -19.67
CA ASN A 377 -13.10 19.66 -20.82
C ASN A 377 -12.13 20.00 -21.97
N THR A 378 -10.82 19.80 -21.78
CA THR A 378 -9.78 20.15 -22.78
C THR A 378 -9.30 18.89 -23.53
N PRO A 379 -9.16 18.93 -24.88
CA PRO A 379 -8.65 17.82 -25.68
C PRO A 379 -7.23 17.39 -25.25
N ALA A 380 -7.00 16.08 -25.17
CA ALA A 380 -5.78 15.49 -24.61
C ALA A 380 -4.49 16.03 -25.27
N ASP A 381 -4.48 16.17 -26.60
CA ASP A 381 -3.31 16.57 -27.39
C ASP A 381 -2.83 18.02 -27.13
N SER A 382 -3.62 18.83 -26.43
CA SER A 382 -3.32 20.25 -26.17
C SER A 382 -2.70 20.52 -24.79
N ILE A 383 -2.50 19.48 -23.96
CA ILE A 383 -2.14 19.60 -22.55
C ILE A 383 -0.66 19.24 -22.33
N ASN A 384 0.14 20.21 -21.88
CA ASN A 384 1.53 19.98 -21.45
C ASN A 384 1.62 20.10 -19.92
N SER A 385 2.10 19.05 -19.24
CA SER A 385 2.22 18.98 -17.78
C SER A 385 2.99 20.17 -17.17
N ARG A 386 3.97 20.73 -17.90
CA ARG A 386 4.74 21.92 -17.47
C ARG A 386 3.89 23.19 -17.37
N VAL A 387 2.90 23.37 -18.25
CA VAL A 387 1.99 24.54 -18.23
C VAL A 387 1.05 24.46 -17.02
N ILE A 388 0.65 23.25 -16.64
CA ILE A 388 -0.19 23.01 -15.46
C ILE A 388 0.61 23.19 -14.17
N LEU A 389 1.84 22.67 -14.13
CA LEU A 389 2.82 22.96 -13.09
C LEU A 389 3.00 24.47 -12.91
N GLN A 390 3.13 25.24 -13.99
CA GLN A 390 3.20 26.69 -13.93
C GLN A 390 1.92 27.33 -13.36
N ALA A 391 0.72 26.84 -13.70
CA ALA A 391 -0.54 27.36 -13.14
C ALA A 391 -0.66 27.15 -11.62
N LEU A 392 -0.09 26.06 -11.09
CA LEU A 392 0.00 25.77 -9.65
C LEU A 392 1.14 26.53 -8.98
N GLN A 393 2.33 26.58 -9.59
CA GLN A 393 3.52 27.28 -9.07
C GLN A 393 3.35 28.81 -9.04
N ALA A 394 2.62 29.39 -10.00
CA ALA A 394 2.31 30.82 -10.03
C ALA A 394 1.36 31.29 -8.90
N THR A 395 1.02 30.44 -7.94
CA THR A 395 0.15 30.77 -6.80
C THR A 395 0.85 31.61 -5.73
N GLU A 396 2.16 31.50 -5.55
CA GLU A 396 2.91 32.33 -4.60
C GLU A 396 4.39 32.43 -5.01
N ARG A 397 5.10 33.47 -4.53
CA ARG A 397 6.57 33.51 -4.54
C ARG A 397 7.11 32.53 -3.46
N ILE A 398 6.93 31.23 -3.67
CA ILE A 398 7.43 30.21 -2.74
C ILE A 398 8.94 30.08 -2.91
N GLN A 399 9.68 31.00 -2.29
CA GLN A 399 11.13 31.06 -2.32
C GLN A 399 11.70 29.87 -1.54
N VAL A 400 12.24 28.89 -2.26
CA VAL A 400 12.71 27.62 -1.69
C VAL A 400 14.13 27.76 -1.15
N ASP A 401 14.27 28.00 0.15
CA ASP A 401 15.49 27.61 0.86
C ASP A 401 15.54 26.07 0.90
N ALA A 402 16.56 25.48 0.27
CA ALA A 402 16.62 24.05 0.00
C ALA A 402 16.87 23.23 1.28
N CYS A 403 15.79 22.70 1.87
CA CYS A 403 15.87 21.74 2.97
C CYS A 403 15.86 20.31 2.43
N ARG A 404 16.88 19.52 2.80
CA ARG A 404 17.10 18.16 2.28
C ARG A 404 16.09 17.16 2.84
N VAL A 405 15.45 16.37 1.98
CA VAL A 405 14.99 15.01 2.30
C VAL A 405 15.43 14.05 1.19
N LEU A 406 15.76 12.83 1.62
CA LEU A 406 16.48 11.76 0.94
C LEU A 406 15.93 11.35 -0.45
N GLN A 407 16.82 10.79 -1.29
CA GLN A 407 16.46 10.06 -2.50
C GLN A 407 15.55 8.87 -2.18
N PHE A 408 14.42 8.72 -2.88
CA PHE A 408 13.54 7.56 -2.80
C PHE A 408 13.86 6.50 -3.87
N ASP A 409 15.11 6.03 -3.89
CA ASP A 409 15.58 4.95 -4.78
C ASP A 409 15.11 3.55 -4.32
N VAL A 410 13.86 3.45 -3.84
CA VAL A 410 13.25 2.22 -3.30
C VAL A 410 12.21 1.62 -4.26
N PHE A 411 11.85 2.33 -5.33
CA PHE A 411 10.89 1.89 -6.35
C PHE A 411 11.48 1.71 -7.77
N TYR A 412 12.80 1.89 -7.95
CA TYR A 412 13.48 1.54 -9.21
C TYR A 412 13.87 0.05 -9.25
N ILE A 413 12.87 -0.84 -9.14
CA ILE A 413 13.05 -2.29 -9.32
C ILE A 413 12.03 -2.80 -10.34
N PHE A 414 12.50 -2.87 -11.59
CA PHE A 414 12.00 -3.71 -12.70
C PHE A 414 10.49 -3.91 -12.83
N ILE A 415 9.86 -3.06 -13.65
CA ILE A 415 8.84 -3.55 -14.59
C ILE A 415 9.59 -4.03 -15.85
N LEU A 416 9.54 -5.34 -16.10
CA LEU A 416 9.87 -6.03 -17.35
C LEU A 416 8.85 -7.16 -17.55
#